data_AF-A0A5C8LAB4-F1
#
_entry.id   AF-A0A5C8LAB4-F1
#
_cell.length_a   1.000
_cell.length_b   1.000
_cell.length_c   1.000
_cell.angle_alpha   90.00
_cell.angle_beta   90.00
_cell.angle_gamma   90.00
#
_symmetry.space_group_name_H-M   'P 1'
#
loop_
_entity.id
_entity.type
_entity.pdbx_description
1 polymer ?
#
loop_
_entity_poly.entity_id
_entity_poly.type
_entity_poly.pdbx_seq_one_letter_code
_entity_poly.pdbx_strand_id
1 'polypeptide(L)'
;MENKGYRDDKEGSASFVDIFNRAQNGDNAAMEYLLQVFDQDIKYLARFTKMPHEEAVQALKVEFIAIVRNKIMLSRLENYRD
;
A
#
# COMPACT_ATOMS: atom_id res chain seq x y z
N MET A 1 -19.88 20.37 -1.25
CA MET A 1 -19.56 18.93 -1.37
C MET A 1 -18.56 18.62 -0.29
N GLU A 2 -19.05 18.10 0.84
CA GLU A 2 -18.24 17.85 2.03
C GLU A 2 -17.34 16.64 1.79
N ASN A 3 -16.03 16.86 1.87
CA ASN A 3 -15.03 15.81 1.91
C ASN A 3 -15.15 15.13 3.28
N LYS A 4 -15.88 14.01 3.34
CA LYS A 4 -15.98 13.19 4.55
C LYS A 4 -14.63 12.50 4.76
N GLY A 5 -13.76 13.21 5.48
CA GLY A 5 -12.54 12.70 6.06
C GLY A 5 -12.80 11.40 6.82
N TYR A 6 -11.80 10.53 6.73
CA TYR A 6 -11.52 9.36 7.57
C TYR A 6 -12.64 8.97 8.55
N ARG A 7 -13.30 7.85 8.26
CA ARG A 7 -14.17 7.21 9.23
C ARG A 7 -13.33 6.81 10.44
N ASP A 8 -13.74 7.35 11.59
CA ASP A 8 -13.30 6.97 12.92
C ASP A 8 -14.07 5.70 13.30
N ASP A 9 -13.41 4.54 13.20
CA ASP A 9 -13.94 3.27 13.68
C ASP A 9 -13.11 2.83 14.90
N LYS A 10 -13.49 3.31 16.08
CA LYS A 10 -13.05 2.74 17.35
C LYS A 10 -13.92 1.53 17.71
N GLU A 11 -13.39 0.32 17.48
CA GLU A 11 -13.26 -0.77 18.48
C GLU A 11 -12.61 -2.00 17.78
N GLY A 12 -11.35 -2.29 18.09
CA GLY A 12 -10.65 -3.50 17.62
C GLY A 12 -9.96 -3.46 16.25
N SER A 13 -10.02 -2.34 15.52
CA SER A 13 -9.29 -2.17 14.25
C SER A 13 -7.80 -1.94 14.52
N ALA A 14 -6.95 -2.87 14.08
CA ALA A 14 -5.50 -2.67 14.11
C ALA A 14 -5.14 -1.38 13.37
N SER A 15 -4.22 -0.57 13.90
CA SER A 15 -3.85 0.68 13.23
C SER A 15 -3.23 0.40 11.87
N PHE A 16 -3.23 1.39 10.97
CA PHE A 16 -2.53 1.24 9.69
C PHE A 16 -1.06 0.79 9.88
N VAL A 17 -0.39 1.33 10.90
CA VAL A 17 0.98 0.97 11.26
C VAL A 17 1.08 -0.50 11.65
N ASP A 18 0.13 -1.02 12.43
CA ASP A 18 0.11 -2.43 12.83
C ASP A 18 -0.11 -3.35 11.64
N ILE A 19 -1.06 -3.00 10.76
CA ILE A 19 -1.33 -3.74 9.53
C ILE A 19 -0.09 -3.74 8.63
N PHE A 20 0.55 -2.59 8.48
CA PHE A 20 1.78 -2.44 7.70
C PHE A 20 2.91 -3.30 8.26
N ASN A 21 3.13 -3.26 9.58
CA ASN A 21 4.13 -4.07 10.26
C ASN A 21 3.85 -5.57 10.12
N ARG A 22 2.59 -5.99 10.20
CA ARG A 22 2.19 -7.39 9.97
C ARG A 22 2.49 -7.81 8.54
N ALA A 23 2.08 -7.01 7.56
CA ALA A 23 2.34 -7.28 6.14
C ALA A 23 3.86 -7.36 5.84
N GLN A 24 4.64 -6.49 6.47
CA GLN A 24 6.10 -6.52 6.43
C GLN A 24 6.71 -7.83 6.92
N ASN A 25 6.13 -8.40 7.97
CA ASN A 25 6.61 -9.64 8.59
C ASN A 25 5.99 -10.91 7.97
N GLY A 26 5.33 -10.80 6.81
CA GLY A 26 4.85 -11.93 6.03
C GLY A 26 3.37 -12.29 6.23
N ASP A 27 2.60 -11.48 6.95
CA ASP A 27 1.15 -11.66 7.07
C ASP A 27 0.46 -11.32 5.73
N ASN A 28 0.03 -12.36 5.01
CA ASN A 28 -0.63 -12.19 3.71
C ASN A 28 -1.99 -11.51 3.81
N ALA A 29 -2.75 -11.72 4.89
CA ALA A 29 -4.06 -11.07 5.05
C ALA A 29 -3.88 -9.56 5.24
N ALA A 30 -2.85 -9.16 5.99
CA ALA A 30 -2.47 -7.76 6.13
C ALA A 30 -1.99 -7.17 4.78
N MET A 31 -1.20 -7.92 4.00
CA MET A 31 -0.77 -7.48 2.66
C MET A 31 -1.94 -7.31 1.70
N GLU A 32 -2.88 -8.26 1.68
CA GLU A 32 -4.09 -8.19 0.86
C GLU A 32 -4.94 -6.97 1.23
N TYR A 33 -5.08 -6.68 2.52
CA TYR A 33 -5.76 -5.46 2.97
C TYR A 33 -5.07 -4.20 2.44
N LEU A 34 -3.73 -4.10 2.53
CA LEU A 34 -3.00 -2.96 1.96
C LEU A 34 -3.23 -2.83 0.46
N LEU A 35 -3.18 -3.94 -0.30
CA LEU A 35 -3.44 -3.93 -1.74
C LEU A 35 -4.87 -3.47 -2.06
N GLN A 36 -5.86 -3.80 -1.23
CA GLN A 36 -7.23 -3.33 -1.40
C GLN A 36 -7.35 -1.82 -1.13
N VAL A 37 -6.69 -1.32 -0.08
CA VAL A 37 -6.67 0.12 0.25
C VAL A 37 -6.10 0.94 -0.90
N PHE A 38 -5.03 0.47 -1.55
CA PHE A 38 -4.35 1.17 -2.64
C PHE A 38 -4.79 0.74 -4.05
N ASP A 39 -5.83 -0.09 -4.20
CA ASP A 39 -6.22 -0.65 -5.51
C ASP A 39 -6.59 0.44 -6.54
N GLN A 40 -7.26 1.50 -6.09
CA GLN A 40 -7.61 2.64 -6.95
C GLN A 40 -6.37 3.41 -7.42
N ASP A 41 -5.42 3.63 -6.51
CA ASP A 41 -4.17 4.33 -6.84
C ASP A 41 -3.31 3.49 -7.79
N ILE A 42 -3.22 2.18 -7.56
CA ILE A 42 -2.53 1.23 -8.45
C ILE A 42 -3.16 1.27 -9.86
N LYS A 43 -4.49 1.19 -9.96
CA LYS A 43 -5.21 1.28 -11.23
C LYS A 43 -5.06 2.65 -11.90
N TYR A 44 -4.98 3.72 -11.12
CA TYR A 44 -4.72 5.05 -11.65
C TYR A 44 -3.31 5.14 -12.24
N LEU A 45 -2.29 4.73 -11.49
CA LEU A 45 -0.89 4.74 -11.91
C LEU A 45 -0.62 3.84 -13.12
N ALA A 46 -1.30 2.70 -13.20
CA ALA A 46 -1.20 1.78 -14.34
C ALA A 46 -1.46 2.46 -15.69
N ARG A 47 -2.31 3.51 -15.74
CA ARG A 47 -2.65 4.24 -16.96
C ARG A 47 -1.48 5.00 -17.59
N PHE A 48 -0.43 5.25 -16.82
CA PHE A 48 0.74 6.03 -17.25
C PHE A 48 1.92 5.15 -17.70
N THR A 49 1.74 3.83 -17.67
CA THR A 49 2.77 2.88 -18.10
C THR A 49 2.60 2.51 -19.58
N LYS A 50 3.70 2.20 -20.27
CA LYS A 50 3.69 1.77 -21.69
C LYS A 50 3.46 0.26 -21.83
N MET A 51 2.43 -0.27 -21.16
CA MET A 51 2.07 -1.69 -21.22
C MET A 51 0.54 -1.87 -21.15
N PRO A 52 -0.01 -3.06 -21.49
CA PRO A 52 -1.42 -3.35 -21.29
C PRO A 52 -1.86 -3.08 -19.85
N HIS A 53 -3.06 -2.56 -19.67
CA HIS A 53 -3.53 -2.07 -18.37
C HIS A 53 -3.48 -3.14 -17.27
N GLU A 54 -3.91 -4.37 -17.58
CA GLU A 54 -3.87 -5.48 -16.63
C GLU A 54 -2.44 -5.87 -16.24
N GLU A 55 -1.51 -5.89 -17.21
CA GLU A 55 -0.10 -6.16 -16.94
C GLU A 55 0.53 -5.08 -16.04
N ALA A 56 0.18 -3.81 -16.28
CA ALA A 56 0.60 -2.69 -15.45
C ALA A 56 0.11 -2.79 -14.00
N VAL A 57 -1.17 -3.13 -13.83
CA VAL A 57 -1.76 -3.33 -12.50
C VAL A 57 -1.02 -4.45 -11.75
N GLN A 58 -0.71 -5.56 -12.42
CA GLN A 58 0.02 -6.66 -11.78
C GLN A 58 1.46 -6.28 -11.44
N ALA A 59 2.17 -5.60 -12.35
CA ALA A 59 3.53 -5.14 -12.12
C ALA A 59 3.60 -4.20 -10.90
N LEU A 60 2.68 -3.24 -10.80
CA LEU A 60 2.58 -2.31 -9.67
C LEU A 60 2.24 -3.03 -8.36
N LYS A 61 1.37 -4.05 -8.36
CA LYS A 61 1.09 -4.87 -7.18
C LYS A 61 2.33 -5.62 -6.70
N VAL A 62 3.09 -6.20 -7.63
CA VAL A 62 4.35 -6.90 -7.32
C VAL A 62 5.38 -5.95 -6.72
N GLU A 63 5.56 -4.77 -7.32
CA GLU A 63 6.47 -3.74 -6.79
C GLU A 63 6.02 -3.24 -5.41
N PHE A 64 4.72 -2.99 -5.22
CA PHE A 64 4.17 -2.60 -3.92
C PHE A 64 4.49 -3.63 -2.84
N ILE A 65 4.26 -4.92 -3.11
CA ILE A 65 4.60 -6.01 -2.19
C ILE A 65 6.10 -6.00 -1.87
N ALA A 66 6.95 -5.83 -2.88
CA ALA A 66 8.40 -5.79 -2.71
C ALA A 66 8.83 -4.61 -1.83
N ILE A 67 8.26 -3.42 -2.04
CA ILE A 67 8.52 -2.21 -1.25
C ILE A 67 8.10 -2.43 0.21
N VAL A 68 6.88 -2.91 0.44
CA VAL A 68 6.37 -3.18 1.79
C VAL A 68 7.29 -4.16 2.51
N ARG A 69 7.66 -5.28 1.87
CA ARG A 69 8.52 -6.31 2.48
C ARG A 69 9.97 -5.88 2.67
N ASN A 70 10.45 -4.85 1.97
CA ASN A 70 11.83 -4.40 2.06
C ASN A 70 12.04 -3.39 3.20
N LYS A 71 12.32 -3.91 4.40
CA LYS A 71 12.64 -3.10 5.60
C LYS A 71 13.75 -2.06 5.36
N ILE A 72 14.74 -2.36 4.51
CA ILE A 72 15.89 -1.48 4.27
C ILE A 72 15.52 -0.25 3.44
N MET A 73 14.56 -0.34 2.51
CA MET A 73 14.18 0.80 1.66
C MET A 73 13.42 1.88 2.44
N LEU A 74 12.58 1.49 3.41
CA LEU A 74 11.75 2.43 4.16
C LEU A 74 12.55 3.23 5.20
N SER A 75 13.55 2.60 5.83
CA SER A 75 14.50 3.30 6.72
C SER A 75 15.32 4.36 5.97
N ARG A 76 15.53 4.18 4.66
CA ARG A 76 16.23 5.17 3.83
C ARG A 76 15.34 6.38 3.52
N LEU A 77 14.03 6.19 3.33
CA LEU A 77 13.10 7.29 3.08
C LEU A 77 12.90 8.21 4.30
N GLU A 78 13.00 7.67 5.53
CA GLU A 78 12.98 8.48 6.75
C GLU A 78 14.21 9.40 6.87
N ASN A 79 15.35 9.00 6.31
CA ASN A 79 16.59 9.80 6.29
C ASN A 79 16.63 10.86 5.17
N TYR A 80 15.58 10.97 4.33
CA TYR A 80 15.45 12.02 3.32
C TYR A 80 14.38 13.08 3.68
N ARG A 81 13.83 13.01 4.90
CA ARG A 81 13.02 14.09 5.49
C ARG A 81 13.95 15.09 6.19
N ASP A 82 14.65 15.89 5.38
CA ASP A 82 15.21 17.19 5.77
C ASP A 82 14.42 18.29 5.07
#